data_AF-A0A9D1NZF9-F1
#
_entry.id   AF-A0A9D1NZF9-F1
#
_cell.length_a   1.000
_cell.length_b   1.000
_cell.length_c   1.000
_cell.angle_alpha   90.00
_cell.angle_beta   90.00
_cell.angle_gamma   90.00
#
_symmetry.space_group_name_H-M   'P 1'
#
loop_
_entity.id
_entity.type
_entity.pdbx_description
1 polymer ?
#
loop_
_entity_poly.entity_id
_entity_poly.type
_entity_poly.pdbx_seq_one_letter_code
_entity_poly.pdbx_strand_id
1 'polypeptide(L)'
;MSDVTKIILIAALILSIIVPIGAFLIGEKNRGRFKTSLGVNCFFFFGTMAIAAIMAFTGDNTVAVAAETAAEAGSGLATGLGYIAAGLVTGLSCIGGGIAVASAASAALGAISEDGSIFGKSMIFVAMAEGIALYGLIISFMILGTL
;
A
#
# COMPACT_ATOMS: atom_id res chain seq x y z
N MET A 1 2.84 23.24 14.73
CA MET A 1 3.45 23.82 13.50
C MET A 1 2.38 24.57 12.74
N SER A 2 2.59 25.84 12.39
CA SER A 2 1.61 26.57 11.57
C SER A 2 1.58 25.98 10.15
N ASP A 3 0.45 26.12 9.45
CA ASP A 3 0.33 25.67 8.06
C ASP A 3 1.39 26.32 7.16
N VAL A 4 1.78 27.56 7.49
CA VAL A 4 2.88 28.27 6.87
C VAL A 4 4.21 27.52 7.03
N THR A 5 4.52 26.98 8.22
CA THR A 5 5.73 26.16 8.44
C THR A 5 5.72 24.87 7.61
N LYS A 6 4.56 24.19 7.51
CA LYS A 6 4.43 22.98 6.68
C LYS A 6 4.67 23.29 5.21
N ILE A 7 4.06 24.36 4.70
CA ILE A 7 4.22 24.83 3.31
C ILE A 7 5.68 25.21 3.04
N ILE A 8 6.35 25.90 3.96
CA ILE A 8 7.77 26.26 3.83
C ILE A 8 8.67 25.02 3.78
N LEU A 9 8.43 24.01 4.64
CA LEU A 9 9.22 22.78 4.62
C LEU A 9 9.00 21.97 3.33
N ILE A 10 7.77 21.89 2.83
CA ILE A 10 7.46 21.23 1.55
C ILE A 10 8.13 21.98 0.38
N ALA A 11 8.06 23.32 0.36
CA ALA A 11 8.71 24.13 -0.65
C ALA A 11 10.25 23.99 -0.61
N ALA A 12 10.84 23.94 0.59
CA ALA A 12 12.27 23.71 0.78
C ALA A 12 12.70 22.32 0.28
N LEU A 13 11.90 21.28 0.52
CA LEU A 13 12.15 19.93 0.03
C LEU A 13 12.16 19.89 -1.50
N ILE A 14 11.18 20.53 -2.16
CA ILE A 14 11.08 20.61 -3.62
C ILE A 14 12.28 21.40 -4.20
N LEU A 15 12.63 22.54 -3.60
CA LEU A 15 13.77 23.36 -4.04
C LEU A 15 15.12 22.64 -3.88
N SER A 16 15.27 21.80 -2.85
CA SER A 16 16.47 20.98 -2.65
C SER A 16 16.75 20.03 -3.83
N ILE A 17 15.70 19.64 -4.56
CA ILE A 17 15.79 18.78 -5.75
C ILE A 17 16.04 19.63 -7.01
N ILE A 18 15.29 20.71 -7.18
CA ILE A 18 15.29 21.51 -8.41
C ILE A 18 16.58 22.31 -8.57
N VAL A 19 17.11 22.93 -7.51
CA VAL A 19 18.25 23.85 -7.60
C VAL A 19 19.55 23.15 -8.06
N PRO A 20 19.94 21.99 -7.48
CA PRO A 20 21.14 21.29 -7.91
C PRO A 20 21.00 20.71 -9.33
N ILE A 21 19.82 20.19 -9.68
CA ILE A 21 19.54 19.65 -11.01
C ILE A 21 19.54 20.76 -12.07
N GLY A 22 18.94 21.92 -11.77
CA GLY A 22 18.96 23.10 -12.64
C GLY A 22 20.37 23.62 -12.88
N ALA A 23 21.20 23.70 -11.83
CA ALA A 23 22.60 24.09 -11.94
C ALA A 23 23.44 23.06 -12.73
N PHE A 24 23.11 21.77 -12.66
CA PHE A 24 23.74 20.73 -13.47
C PHE A 24 23.33 20.79 -14.95
N LEU A 25 22.07 21.12 -15.26
CA LEU A 25 21.57 21.18 -16.63
C LEU A 25 22.03 22.43 -17.41
N ILE A 26 22.28 23.56 -16.72
CA ILE A 26 22.81 24.79 -17.32
C ILE A 26 24.35 24.74 -17.46
N GLY A 27 25.02 23.88 -16.69
CA GLY A 27 26.46 23.69 -16.74
C GLY A 27 26.95 22.69 -17.78
N GLU A 28 28.27 22.58 -17.93
CA GLU A 28 28.86 21.57 -18.81
C GLU A 28 28.53 20.15 -18.34
N LYS A 29 28.02 19.34 -19.26
CA LYS A 29 27.65 17.94 -19.04
C LYS A 29 28.90 17.07 -18.93
N ASN A 30 29.53 17.11 -17.77
CA ASN A 30 30.75 16.35 -17.47
C ASN A 30 30.53 15.37 -16.32
N ARG A 31 31.11 14.17 -16.42
CA ARG A 31 30.91 13.05 -15.46
C ARG A 31 31.26 13.44 -14.01
N GLY A 32 32.20 14.37 -13.82
CA GLY A 32 32.59 14.90 -12.51
C GLY A 32 31.54 15.82 -11.88
N ARG A 33 30.99 16.76 -12.65
CA ARG A 33 29.96 17.71 -12.18
C ARG A 33 28.64 17.02 -11.84
N PHE A 34 28.33 15.89 -12.49
CA PHE A 34 27.17 15.06 -12.15
C PHE A 34 27.29 14.46 -10.75
N LYS A 35 28.45 13.89 -10.41
CA LYS A 35 28.71 13.35 -9.07
C LYS A 35 28.66 14.44 -7.99
N THR A 36 29.21 15.62 -8.28
CA THR A 36 29.13 16.78 -7.38
C THR A 36 27.69 17.26 -7.21
N SER A 37 26.90 17.35 -8.28
CA SER A 37 25.48 17.74 -8.22
C SER A 37 24.65 16.72 -7.43
N LEU A 38 24.92 15.43 -7.58
CA LEU A 38 24.23 14.37 -6.85
C LEU A 38 24.56 14.42 -5.36
N GLY A 39 25.84 14.62 -5.01
CA GLY A 39 26.26 14.78 -3.62
C GLY A 39 25.65 16.02 -2.95
N VAL A 40 25.58 17.13 -3.68
CA VAL A 40 24.94 18.37 -3.20
C VAL A 40 23.43 18.18 -3.04
N ASN A 41 22.77 17.47 -3.96
CA ASN A 41 21.35 17.15 -3.86
C ASN A 41 21.04 16.28 -2.63
N CYS A 42 21.82 15.21 -2.42
CA CYS A 42 21.69 14.39 -1.22
C CYS A 42 21.94 15.19 0.06
N PHE A 43 22.96 16.06 0.07
CA PHE A 43 23.25 16.90 1.23
C PHE A 43 22.10 17.85 1.57
N PHE A 44 21.54 18.55 0.58
CA PHE A 44 20.39 19.44 0.83
C PHE A 44 19.12 18.66 1.19
N PHE A 45 18.86 17.51 0.57
CA PHE A 45 17.70 16.67 0.89
C PHE A 45 17.77 16.11 2.31
N PHE A 46 18.87 15.43 2.67
CA PHE A 46 19.03 14.89 4.03
C PHE A 46 19.23 16.00 5.08
N GLY A 47 19.85 17.12 4.71
CA GLY A 47 19.99 18.28 5.59
C GLY A 47 18.65 18.94 5.91
N THR A 48 17.79 19.16 4.90
CA THR A 48 16.43 19.68 5.11
C THR A 48 15.55 18.69 5.87
N MET A 49 15.69 17.39 5.62
CA MET A 49 15.01 16.34 6.39
C MET A 49 15.46 16.32 7.86
N ALA A 50 16.75 16.49 8.13
CA ALA A 50 17.29 16.58 9.48
C ALA A 50 16.81 17.84 10.21
N ILE A 51 16.77 19.00 9.53
CA ILE A 51 16.23 20.24 10.10
C ILE A 51 14.73 20.09 10.38
N ALA A 52 13.96 19.48 9.48
CA ALA A 52 12.55 19.19 9.71
C ALA A 52 12.34 18.26 10.91
N ALA A 53 13.19 17.24 11.05
CA ALA A 53 13.17 16.34 12.21
C ALA A 53 13.49 17.10 13.50
N ILE A 54 14.54 17.92 13.53
CA ILE A 54 14.89 18.73 14.71
C ILE A 54 13.76 19.70 15.06
N MET A 55 13.20 20.40 14.06
CA MET A 55 12.08 21.34 14.25
C MET A 55 10.80 20.66 14.74
N ALA A 56 10.61 19.37 14.44
CA ALA A 56 9.52 18.58 15.00
C ALA A 56 9.69 18.31 16.51
N PHE A 57 10.92 18.39 17.03
CA PHE A 57 11.25 18.14 18.44
C PHE A 57 11.59 19.40 19.25
N THR A 58 11.84 20.55 18.63
CA THR A 58 12.29 21.79 19.31
C THR A 58 11.28 22.94 19.34
N GLY A 59 10.06 22.76 18.81
CA GLY A 59 9.00 23.78 18.86
C GLY A 59 8.22 23.76 20.17
N ASP A 60 8.00 24.94 20.78
CA ASP A 60 7.27 25.14 22.03
C ASP A 60 6.04 24.23 22.19
N ASN A 61 6.02 23.52 23.34
CA ASN A 61 4.84 23.00 24.02
C ASN A 61 3.84 22.12 23.23
N THR A 62 4.33 21.16 22.42
CA THR A 62 3.42 20.23 21.71
C THR A 62 3.94 18.80 21.55
N VAL A 63 4.55 18.22 22.59
CA VAL A 63 4.82 16.76 22.63
C VAL A 63 3.50 15.96 22.48
N ALA A 64 2.37 16.51 22.93
CA ALA A 64 1.04 15.95 22.73
C ALA A 64 0.57 16.02 21.25
N VAL A 65 0.71 17.16 20.57
CA VAL A 65 0.21 17.35 19.19
C VAL A 65 1.11 16.67 18.15
N ALA A 66 2.41 16.51 18.41
CA ALA A 66 3.30 15.73 17.55
C ALA A 66 2.97 14.23 17.61
N ALA A 67 2.64 13.71 18.80
CA ALA A 67 2.12 12.36 18.96
C ALA A 67 0.76 12.19 18.26
N GLU A 68 -0.11 13.19 18.35
CA GLU A 68 -1.44 13.21 17.70
C GLU A 68 -1.32 13.23 16.17
N THR A 69 -0.42 14.05 15.60
CA THR A 69 -0.20 14.14 14.14
C THR A 69 0.48 12.88 13.58
N ALA A 70 1.40 12.26 14.34
CA ALA A 70 2.01 10.99 13.97
C ALA A 70 1.02 9.82 14.11
N ALA A 71 0.14 9.86 15.11
CA ALA A 71 -0.94 8.89 15.29
C ALA A 71 -2.02 9.03 14.20
N GLU A 72 -2.38 10.25 13.78
CA GLU A 72 -3.31 10.52 12.68
C GLU A 72 -2.73 10.11 11.31
N ALA A 73 -1.44 10.36 11.07
CA ALA A 73 -0.76 9.87 9.87
C ALA A 73 -0.67 8.33 9.86
N GLY A 74 -0.42 7.73 11.03
CA GLY A 74 -0.42 6.28 11.22
C GLY A 74 -1.80 5.65 11.06
N SER A 75 -2.87 6.31 11.54
CA SER A 75 -4.24 5.81 11.42
C SER A 75 -4.72 5.86 9.98
N GLY A 76 -4.46 6.96 9.25
CA GLY A 76 -4.80 7.05 7.83
C GLY A 76 -4.09 6.01 6.95
N LEU A 77 -2.81 5.73 7.24
CA LEU A 77 -2.07 4.67 6.56
C LEU A 77 -2.61 3.28 6.92
N ALA A 78 -2.93 3.03 8.20
CA ALA A 78 -3.50 1.76 8.65
C ALA A 78 -4.87 1.49 8.00
N THR A 79 -5.75 2.50 7.94
CA THR A 79 -7.04 2.41 7.26
C THR A 79 -6.87 2.15 5.76
N GLY A 80 -5.97 2.88 5.10
CA GLY A 80 -5.65 2.68 3.68
C GLY A 80 -5.13 1.28 3.38
N LEU A 81 -4.22 0.75 4.21
CA LEU A 81 -3.73 -0.62 4.10
C LEU A 81 -4.84 -1.65 4.37
N GLY A 82 -5.76 -1.34 5.28
CA GLY A 82 -6.94 -2.16 5.54
C GLY A 82 -7.84 -2.33 4.31
N TYR A 83 -8.08 -1.26 3.55
CA TYR A 83 -8.84 -1.37 2.29
C TYR A 83 -8.13 -2.22 1.23
N ILE A 84 -6.81 -2.10 1.12
CA ILE A 84 -6.02 -2.95 0.23
C ILE A 84 -6.08 -4.41 0.67
N ALA A 85 -5.98 -4.68 1.97
CA ALA A 85 -6.07 -6.02 2.53
C ALA A 85 -7.45 -6.66 2.25
N ALA A 86 -8.54 -5.91 2.42
CA ALA A 86 -9.90 -6.35 2.09
C ALA A 86 -10.05 -6.67 0.58
N GLY A 87 -9.48 -5.86 -0.32
CA GLY A 87 -9.49 -6.17 -1.74
C GLY A 87 -8.71 -7.45 -2.08
N LEU A 88 -7.52 -7.59 -1.51
CA LEU A 88 -6.62 -8.72 -1.79
C LEU A 88 -7.15 -10.06 -1.26
N VAL A 89 -7.72 -10.10 -0.06
CA VAL A 89 -8.20 -11.37 0.53
C VAL A 89 -9.37 -11.95 -0.26
N THR A 90 -10.33 -11.13 -0.70
CA THR A 90 -11.41 -11.59 -1.58
C THR A 90 -10.85 -12.06 -2.92
N GLY A 91 -9.99 -11.27 -3.55
CA GLY A 91 -9.42 -11.59 -4.86
C GLY A 91 -8.64 -12.90 -4.87
N LEU A 92 -7.73 -13.09 -3.92
CA LEU A 92 -6.91 -14.30 -3.81
C LEU A 92 -7.74 -15.53 -3.43
N SER A 93 -8.75 -15.36 -2.56
CA SER A 93 -9.65 -16.47 -2.20
C SER A 93 -10.47 -16.94 -3.40
N CYS A 94 -10.99 -16.01 -4.21
CA CYS A 94 -11.73 -16.34 -5.42
C CYS A 94 -10.85 -17.06 -6.47
N ILE A 95 -9.56 -16.75 -6.55
CA ILE A 95 -8.63 -17.46 -7.44
C ILE A 95 -8.45 -18.91 -6.97
N GLY A 96 -8.15 -19.12 -5.69
CA GLY A 96 -7.99 -20.46 -5.12
C GLY A 96 -9.27 -21.29 -5.20
N GLY A 97 -10.41 -20.69 -4.82
CA GLY A 97 -11.74 -21.29 -4.94
C GLY A 97 -12.10 -21.62 -6.38
N GLY A 98 -11.86 -20.72 -7.32
CA GLY A 98 -12.14 -20.93 -8.74
C GLY A 98 -11.36 -22.10 -9.35
N ILE A 99 -10.09 -22.27 -8.99
CA ILE A 99 -9.26 -23.40 -9.42
C ILE A 99 -9.81 -24.72 -8.85
N ALA A 100 -10.15 -24.74 -7.56
CA ALA A 100 -10.73 -25.90 -6.90
C ALA A 100 -12.09 -26.29 -7.51
N VAL A 101 -12.97 -25.31 -7.74
CA VAL A 101 -14.27 -25.49 -8.37
C VAL A 101 -14.12 -26.01 -9.80
N ALA A 102 -13.19 -25.46 -10.60
CA ALA A 102 -12.97 -25.93 -11.96
C ALA A 102 -12.56 -27.42 -12.01
N SER A 103 -11.67 -27.83 -11.11
CA SER A 103 -11.26 -29.24 -10.99
C SER A 103 -12.40 -30.14 -10.51
N ALA A 104 -13.14 -29.72 -9.48
CA ALA A 104 -14.25 -30.48 -8.93
C ALA A 104 -15.41 -30.61 -9.93
N ALA A 105 -15.74 -29.53 -10.63
CA ALA A 105 -16.82 -29.49 -11.62
C ALA A 105 -16.50 -30.37 -12.84
N SER A 106 -15.25 -30.38 -13.31
CA SER A 106 -14.83 -31.25 -14.42
C SER A 106 -14.95 -32.73 -14.07
N ALA A 107 -14.52 -33.13 -12.87
CA ALA A 107 -14.67 -34.50 -12.38
C ALA A 107 -16.14 -34.88 -12.17
N ALA A 108 -16.93 -33.96 -11.60
CA ALA A 108 -18.37 -34.14 -11.40
C ALA A 108 -19.10 -34.37 -12.73
N LEU A 109 -18.84 -33.55 -13.76
CA LEU A 109 -19.44 -33.69 -15.09
C LEU A 109 -19.04 -35.02 -15.76
N GLY A 110 -17.79 -35.45 -15.61
CA GLY A 110 -17.33 -36.75 -16.08
C GLY A 110 -18.12 -37.91 -15.44
N ALA A 111 -18.26 -37.89 -14.13
CA ALA A 111 -19.00 -38.92 -13.40
C ALA A 111 -20.52 -38.90 -13.75
N ILE A 112 -21.10 -37.70 -13.89
CA ILE A 112 -22.50 -37.53 -14.34
C ILE A 112 -22.73 -38.12 -15.74
N SER A 113 -21.72 -38.08 -16.61
CA SER A 113 -21.83 -38.65 -17.96
C SER A 113 -21.88 -40.19 -17.95
N GLU A 114 -21.33 -40.84 -16.92
CA GLU A 114 -21.40 -42.30 -16.75
C GLU A 114 -22.66 -42.73 -15.98
N ASP A 115 -23.06 -41.98 -14.95
CA ASP A 115 -24.24 -42.26 -14.15
C ASP A 115 -24.97 -40.97 -13.76
N GLY A 116 -26.16 -40.75 -14.34
CA GLY A 116 -26.99 -39.58 -14.02
C GLY A 116 -27.54 -39.58 -12.59
N SER A 117 -27.55 -40.74 -11.90
CA SER A 117 -28.08 -40.86 -10.54
C SER A 117 -27.20 -40.18 -9.48
N ILE A 118 -25.90 -39.98 -9.78
CA ILE A 118 -24.95 -39.36 -8.85
C ILE A 118 -24.88 -37.83 -8.95
N PHE A 119 -25.69 -37.20 -9.81
CA PHE A 119 -25.71 -35.74 -10.02
C PHE A 119 -25.73 -34.95 -8.70
N GLY A 120 -26.63 -35.30 -7.78
CA GLY A 120 -26.76 -34.59 -6.50
C GLY A 120 -25.54 -34.74 -5.59
N LYS A 121 -24.89 -35.91 -5.58
CA LYS A 121 -23.70 -36.17 -4.75
C LYS A 121 -22.49 -35.41 -5.31
N SER A 122 -22.34 -35.37 -6.62
CA SER A 122 -21.25 -34.67 -7.29
C SER A 122 -21.34 -33.15 -7.09
N MET A 123 -22.54 -32.57 -7.12
CA MET A 123 -22.74 -31.12 -6.92
C MET A 123 -22.40 -30.65 -5.50
N ILE A 124 -22.45 -31.51 -4.48
CA ILE A 124 -22.05 -31.16 -3.11
C ILE A 124 -20.54 -30.88 -3.04
N PHE A 125 -19.70 -31.65 -3.73
CA PHE A 125 -18.25 -31.43 -3.74
C PHE A 125 -17.86 -30.14 -4.47
N VAL A 126 -18.60 -29.79 -5.52
CA VAL A 126 -18.40 -28.52 -6.24
C VAL A 126 -18.80 -27.34 -5.35
N ALA A 127 -19.98 -27.40 -4.71
CA ALA A 127 -20.45 -26.36 -3.80
C ALA A 127 -19.54 -26.19 -2.56
N MET A 128 -18.94 -27.29 -2.07
CA MET A 128 -18.00 -27.23 -0.95
C MET A 128 -16.75 -26.39 -1.30
N ALA A 129 -16.30 -26.42 -2.56
CA ALA A 129 -15.17 -25.60 -3.02
C ALA A 129 -15.51 -24.10 -3.10
N GLU A 130 -16.78 -23.73 -3.35
CA GLU A 130 -17.22 -22.32 -3.31
C GLU A 130 -17.16 -21.71 -1.91
N GLY A 131 -17.22 -22.55 -0.85
CA GLY A 131 -17.09 -22.09 0.54
C GLY A 131 -15.80 -21.28 0.78
N ILE A 132 -14.73 -21.57 0.04
CA ILE A 132 -13.46 -20.85 0.11
C ILE A 132 -13.64 -19.36 -0.27
N ALA A 133 -14.34 -19.10 -1.37
CA ALA A 133 -14.62 -17.73 -1.82
C ALA A 133 -15.47 -16.96 -0.79
N LEU A 134 -16.47 -17.62 -0.19
CA LEU A 134 -17.28 -17.04 0.87
C LEU A 134 -16.50 -16.74 2.13
N TYR A 135 -15.55 -17.59 2.54
CA TYR A 135 -14.65 -17.27 3.64
C TYR A 135 -13.80 -16.02 3.35
N GLY A 136 -13.30 -15.87 2.13
CA GLY A 136 -12.58 -14.66 1.71
C GLY A 136 -13.43 -13.39 1.82
N LEU A 137 -14.71 -13.48 1.41
CA LEU A 137 -15.67 -12.39 1.55
C LEU A 137 -15.97 -12.05 3.02
N ILE A 138 -16.18 -13.06 3.87
CA ILE A 138 -16.43 -12.84 5.31
C ILE A 138 -15.23 -12.16 5.97
N ILE A 139 -14.01 -12.60 5.65
CA ILE A 139 -12.79 -11.98 6.18
C ILE A 139 -12.68 -10.52 5.72
N SER A 140 -13.03 -10.21 4.47
CA SER A 140 -13.11 -8.82 4.00
C SER A 140 -14.10 -7.98 4.79
N PHE A 141 -15.30 -8.50 5.09
CA PHE A 141 -16.26 -7.79 5.92
C PHE A 141 -15.77 -7.61 7.36
N MET A 142 -15.04 -8.59 7.91
CA MET A 142 -14.42 -8.45 9.23
C MET A 142 -13.34 -7.36 9.23
N ILE A 143 -12.50 -7.31 8.20
CA ILE A 143 -11.50 -6.24 8.04
C ILE A 143 -12.21 -4.89 7.97
N LEU A 144 -13.14 -4.73 7.03
CA LEU A 144 -13.89 -3.47 6.85
C LEU A 144 -14.70 -3.05 8.09
N GLY A 145 -15.18 -4.00 8.89
CA GLY A 145 -15.89 -3.72 10.14
C GLY A 145 -14.99 -3.29 11.30
N THR A 146 -13.67 -3.43 11.16
CA THR A 146 -12.68 -3.01 12.16
C THR A 146 -11.92 -1.72 11.80
N LEU A 147 -12.07 -1.23 10.56
CA LEU A 147 -11.50 0.02 10.06
C LEU A 147 -12.42 1.21 10.36
#